data_AF-A0A842L6H0-F1
#
_entry.id   AF-A0A842L6H0-F1
#
_cell.length_a   1.000
_cell.length_b   1.000
_cell.length_c   1.000
_cell.angle_alpha   90.00
_cell.angle_beta   90.00
_cell.angle_gamma   90.00
#
_symmetry.space_group_name_H-M   'P 1'
#
loop_
_entity.id
_entity.type
_entity.pdbx_description
1 polymer ?
#
loop_
_entity_poly.entity_id
_entity_poly.type
_entity_poly.pdbx_seq_one_letter_code
_entity_poly.pdbx_strand_id
1 'polypeptide(L)'
;MGMVLALMVSSYTLGSLMFTKKVKDEAKEIFSDSTEIKPEVVTEKDIEGLPEPVQRYLKYTQIIGKEKIKTVRLKQGGYFRINENKWSPIQAEQYFNVDGVEFIWVAKTKFAPLLSIYAKDEFIDGEGNLVVMSLYLHQAECEGML
;
A
#
# COMPACT_ATOMS: atom_id res chain seq x y z
N MET A 1 -14.88 36.15 2.97
CA MET A 1 -15.25 34.78 2.51
C MET A 1 -14.17 34.14 1.64
N GLY A 2 -13.71 34.80 0.55
CA GLY A 2 -12.73 34.22 -0.39
C GLY A 2 -11.37 33.86 0.22
N MET A 3 -10.83 34.68 1.14
CA MET A 3 -9.55 34.40 1.81
C MET A 3 -9.62 33.17 2.73
N VAL A 4 -10.76 32.96 3.40
CA VAL A 4 -10.98 31.80 4.29
C VAL A 4 -11.12 30.52 3.47
N LEU A 5 -11.80 30.58 2.32
CA LEU A 5 -11.88 29.45 1.38
C LEU A 5 -10.51 29.12 0.77
N ALA A 6 -9.71 30.13 0.41
CA ALA A 6 -8.36 29.94 -0.09
C ALA A 6 -7.44 29.28 0.95
N LEU A 7 -7.53 29.70 2.22
CA LEU A 7 -6.77 29.10 3.32
C LEU A 7 -7.17 27.64 3.55
N MET A 8 -8.48 27.31 3.53
CA MET A 8 -8.96 25.93 3.65
C MET A 8 -8.52 25.03 2.49
N VAL A 9 -8.53 25.55 1.25
CA VAL A 9 -8.05 24.81 0.08
C VAL A 9 -6.53 24.60 0.18
N SER A 10 -5.78 25.62 0.59
CA SER A 10 -4.32 25.54 0.73
C SER A 10 -3.89 24.52 1.80
N SER A 11 -4.55 24.52 2.96
CA SER A 11 -4.24 23.58 4.05
C SER A 11 -4.58 22.14 3.66
N TYR A 12 -5.68 21.94 2.93
CA TYR A 12 -6.06 20.65 2.37
C TYR A 12 -5.00 20.14 1.37
N THR A 13 -4.52 21.00 0.47
CA THR A 13 -3.47 20.64 -0.49
C THR A 13 -2.14 20.33 0.18
N LEU A 14 -1.71 21.15 1.15
CA LEU A 14 -0.45 20.93 1.88
C LEU A 14 -0.47 19.61 2.66
N GLY A 15 -1.56 19.32 3.39
CA GLY A 15 -1.68 18.07 4.14
C GLY A 15 -1.64 16.83 3.26
N SER A 16 -2.24 16.91 2.06
CA SER A 16 -2.18 15.80 1.09
C SER A 16 -0.78 15.57 0.52
N LEU A 17 -0.03 16.65 0.29
CA LEU A 17 1.33 16.59 -0.26
C LEU A 17 2.31 16.04 0.77
N MET A 18 2.25 16.50 2.02
CA MET A 18 3.14 16.01 3.08
C MET A 18 2.90 14.52 3.38
N PHE A 19 1.65 14.08 3.42
CA PHE A 19 1.33 12.67 3.62
C PHE A 19 1.85 11.81 2.46
N THR A 20 1.60 12.21 1.21
CA THR A 20 2.09 11.50 0.03
C THR A 20 3.62 11.43 0.00
N LYS A 21 4.29 12.49 0.46
CA LYS A 21 5.75 12.54 0.58
C LYS A 21 6.26 11.57 1.63
N LYS A 22 5.71 11.59 2.85
CA LYS A 22 6.09 10.68 3.94
C LYS A 22 5.95 9.21 3.54
N VAL A 23 4.82 8.86 2.92
CA VAL A 23 4.56 7.48 2.43
C VAL A 23 5.54 7.09 1.34
N LYS A 24 5.86 8.02 0.43
CA LYS A 24 6.84 7.77 -0.62
C LYS A 24 8.25 7.59 -0.05
N ASP A 25 8.59 8.31 1.01
CA ASP A 25 9.89 8.22 1.68
C ASP A 25 9.99 6.87 2.46
N GLU A 26 8.96 6.46 3.20
CA GLU A 26 8.90 5.12 3.86
C GLU A 26 8.90 3.98 2.83
N ALA A 27 8.12 4.09 1.75
CA ALA A 27 8.16 3.13 0.68
C ALA A 27 9.55 3.04 0.04
N LYS A 28 10.24 4.18 -0.11
CA LYS A 28 11.60 4.22 -0.66
C LYS A 28 12.59 3.46 0.22
N GLU A 29 12.39 3.41 1.54
CA GLU A 29 13.21 2.60 2.44
C GLU A 29 13.02 1.10 2.15
N ILE A 30 11.79 0.62 1.96
CA ILE A 30 11.50 -0.76 1.50
C ILE A 30 12.19 -1.06 0.15
N PHE A 31 12.21 -0.10 -0.78
CA PHE A 31 12.91 -0.29 -2.05
C PHE A 31 14.43 -0.14 -1.97
N SER A 32 14.97 0.46 -0.90
CA SER A 32 16.39 0.82 -0.83
C SER A 32 17.31 -0.35 -0.47
N ASP A 33 16.79 -1.40 0.17
CA ASP A 33 17.51 -2.65 0.41
C ASP A 33 17.63 -3.55 -0.82
N SER A 34 17.08 -3.15 -1.98
CA SER A 34 17.27 -3.87 -3.25
C SER A 34 18.66 -3.69 -3.88
N THR A 35 19.66 -3.32 -3.09
CA THR A 35 21.02 -3.00 -3.54
C THR A 35 21.70 -4.24 -4.13
N GLU A 36 21.95 -4.17 -5.44
CA GLU A 36 22.73 -5.09 -6.28
C GLU A 36 22.33 -6.57 -6.26
N ILE A 37 21.37 -6.94 -7.11
CA ILE A 37 21.07 -8.34 -7.37
C ILE A 37 21.06 -8.55 -8.88
N LYS A 38 21.94 -9.44 -9.36
CA LYS A 38 21.89 -9.94 -10.74
C LYS A 38 20.46 -10.37 -11.06
N PRO A 39 19.93 -10.10 -12.26
CA PRO A 39 18.58 -10.55 -12.62
C PRO A 39 18.47 -12.06 -12.42
N GLU A 40 17.74 -12.49 -11.40
CA GLU A 40 17.45 -13.89 -11.17
C GLU A 40 16.23 -14.24 -12.02
N VAL A 41 16.33 -15.31 -12.80
CA VAL A 41 15.24 -15.77 -13.67
C VAL A 41 14.46 -16.88 -12.98
N VAL A 42 13.17 -16.95 -13.25
CA VAL A 42 12.33 -18.07 -12.81
C VAL A 42 12.69 -19.31 -13.64
N THR A 43 12.97 -20.41 -12.97
CA THR A 43 13.32 -21.71 -13.53
C THR A 43 12.26 -22.76 -13.23
N GLU A 44 12.27 -23.88 -13.95
CA GLU A 44 11.42 -25.04 -13.67
C GLU A 44 11.57 -25.53 -12.23
N LYS A 45 12.80 -25.52 -11.72
CA LYS A 45 13.12 -25.95 -10.35
C LYS A 45 12.42 -25.08 -9.29
N ASP A 46 12.22 -23.79 -9.56
CA ASP A 46 11.53 -22.89 -8.63
C ASP A 46 10.06 -23.25 -8.43
N ILE A 47 9.43 -23.96 -9.39
CA ILE A 47 8.01 -24.32 -9.31
C ILE A 47 7.74 -25.80 -9.00
N GLU A 48 8.75 -26.67 -9.09
CA GLU A 48 8.61 -28.12 -8.88
C GLU A 48 7.99 -28.49 -7.51
N GLY A 49 8.28 -27.72 -6.46
CA GLY A 49 7.77 -27.96 -5.10
C GLY A 49 6.36 -27.40 -4.82
N LEU A 50 5.77 -26.65 -5.75
CA LEU A 50 4.47 -26.01 -5.56
C LEU A 50 3.31 -26.98 -5.84
N PRO A 51 2.10 -26.77 -5.28
CA PRO A 51 0.92 -27.57 -5.63
C PRO A 51 0.63 -27.55 -7.14
N GLU A 52 0.13 -28.67 -7.67
CA GLU A 52 -0.13 -28.84 -9.12
C GLU A 52 -0.94 -27.69 -9.75
N PRO A 53 -2.01 -27.15 -9.12
CA PRO A 53 -2.73 -26.01 -9.69
C PRO A 53 -1.87 -24.75 -9.84
N VAL A 54 -0.95 -24.52 -8.91
CA VAL A 54 -0.03 -23.37 -8.92
C VAL A 54 1.00 -23.55 -10.03
N GLN A 55 1.59 -24.75 -10.15
CA GLN A 55 2.53 -25.06 -11.23
C GLN A 55 1.89 -24.85 -12.61
N ARG A 56 0.66 -25.35 -12.79
CA ARG A 56 -0.09 -25.24 -14.04
C ARG A 56 -0.36 -23.77 -14.39
N TYR A 57 -0.76 -22.96 -13.41
CA TYR A 57 -0.99 -21.53 -13.60
C TYR A 57 0.30 -20.78 -13.97
N LEU A 58 1.39 -21.01 -13.25
CA LEU A 58 2.68 -20.35 -13.53
C LEU A 58 3.21 -20.71 -14.93
N LYS A 59 3.10 -21.98 -15.35
CA LYS A 59 3.42 -22.40 -16.72
C LYS A 59 2.52 -21.74 -17.76
N TYR A 60 1.21 -21.66 -17.50
CA TYR A 60 0.24 -21.00 -18.37
C TYR A 60 0.57 -19.50 -18.57
N THR A 61 1.01 -18.80 -17.52
CA THR A 61 1.43 -17.38 -17.60
C THR A 61 2.81 -17.18 -18.24
N GLN A 62 3.49 -18.27 -18.63
CA GLN A 62 4.81 -18.27 -19.26
C GLN A 62 5.83 -17.50 -18.41
N ILE A 63 5.86 -17.74 -17.10
CA ILE A 63 6.76 -17.02 -16.20
C ILE A 63 8.21 -17.55 -16.26
N ILE A 64 8.39 -18.79 -16.68
CA ILE A 64 9.70 -19.43 -16.80
C ILE A 64 10.57 -18.67 -17.80
N GLY A 65 11.81 -18.40 -17.41
CA GLY A 65 12.78 -17.60 -18.17
C GLY A 65 12.60 -16.09 -18.03
N LYS A 66 11.57 -15.62 -17.30
CA LYS A 66 11.39 -14.20 -16.97
C LYS A 66 12.10 -13.85 -15.66
N GLU A 67 12.46 -12.58 -15.51
CA GLU A 67 13.04 -12.05 -14.27
C GLU A 67 12.07 -12.21 -13.08
N LYS A 68 12.60 -12.62 -11.93
CA LYS A 68 11.87 -12.70 -10.68
C LYS A 68 11.43 -11.30 -10.25
N ILE A 69 10.15 -11.19 -9.90
CA ILE A 69 9.57 -9.95 -9.37
C ILE A 69 9.97 -9.83 -7.91
N LYS A 70 10.84 -8.85 -7.60
CA LYS A 70 11.28 -8.59 -6.23
C LYS A 70 10.42 -7.57 -5.51
N THR A 71 9.96 -6.56 -6.24
CA THR A 71 9.15 -5.50 -5.65
C THR A 71 8.01 -5.08 -6.57
N VAL A 72 6.89 -4.66 -5.98
CA VAL A 72 5.69 -4.26 -6.72
C VAL A 72 5.13 -2.99 -6.11
N ARG A 73 4.73 -2.03 -6.95
CA ARG A 73 3.91 -0.89 -6.55
C ARG A 73 2.55 -0.96 -7.22
N LEU A 74 1.49 -1.03 -6.42
CA LEU A 74 0.12 -0.95 -6.88
C LEU A 74 -0.46 0.43 -6.58
N LYS A 75 -1.23 0.97 -7.52
CA LYS A 75 -2.08 2.14 -7.30
C LYS A 75 -3.53 1.71 -7.48
N GLN A 76 -4.33 1.98 -6.46
CA GLN A 76 -5.70 1.51 -6.36
C GLN A 76 -6.62 2.72 -6.21
N GLY A 77 -7.76 2.65 -6.89
CA GLY A 77 -8.86 3.59 -6.75
C GLY A 77 -10.16 2.82 -6.66
N GLY A 78 -11.13 3.39 -5.95
CA GLY A 78 -12.43 2.76 -5.80
C GLY A 78 -13.28 3.45 -4.75
N TYR A 79 -14.17 2.68 -4.12
CA TYR A 79 -15.06 3.16 -3.08
C TYR A 79 -15.04 2.20 -1.90
N PHE A 80 -14.94 2.74 -0.69
CA PHE A 80 -15.10 2.01 0.57
C PHE A 80 -16.43 2.37 1.21
N ARG A 81 -17.11 1.38 1.78
CA ARG A 81 -18.32 1.61 2.55
C ARG A 81 -17.94 1.89 4.01
N ILE A 82 -17.92 3.15 4.40
CA ILE A 82 -17.50 3.58 5.75
C ILE A 82 -18.61 3.31 6.78
N ASN A 83 -19.86 3.39 6.35
CA ASN A 83 -21.03 2.96 7.13
C ASN A 83 -22.09 2.40 6.18
N GLU A 84 -23.15 1.79 6.73
CA GLU A 84 -24.18 1.09 5.96
C GLU A 84 -24.75 1.88 4.79
N ASN A 85 -24.81 3.21 4.91
CA ASN A 85 -25.46 4.11 3.97
C ASN A 85 -24.49 4.96 3.14
N LYS A 86 -23.16 4.80 3.31
CA LYS A 86 -22.19 5.72 2.71
C LYS A 86 -20.98 5.03 2.11
N TRP A 87 -20.92 5.09 0.79
CA TRP A 87 -19.73 4.84 0.00
C TRP A 87 -18.91 6.13 -0.12
N SER A 88 -17.62 6.04 0.19
CA SER A 88 -16.67 7.13 0.05
C SER A 88 -15.54 6.73 -0.90
N PRO A 89 -15.09 7.63 -1.79
CA PRO A 89 -13.98 7.33 -2.68
C PRO A 89 -12.71 7.09 -1.87
N ILE A 90 -11.92 6.12 -2.31
CA ILE A 90 -10.62 5.78 -1.74
C ILE A 90 -9.55 5.84 -2.82
N GLN A 91 -8.38 6.32 -2.42
CA GLN A 91 -7.14 6.23 -3.18
C GLN A 91 -6.14 5.51 -2.31
N ALA A 92 -5.53 4.45 -2.82
CA ALA A 92 -4.54 3.70 -2.09
C ALA A 92 -3.31 3.41 -2.95
N GLU A 93 -2.17 3.31 -2.29
CA GLU A 93 -0.94 2.79 -2.86
C GLU A 93 -0.44 1.63 -2.00
N GLN A 94 0.03 0.57 -2.64
CA GLN A 94 0.60 -0.58 -1.97
C GLN A 94 1.97 -0.89 -2.52
N TYR A 95 2.90 -1.20 -1.63
CA TYR A 95 4.27 -1.53 -1.93
C TYR A 95 4.55 -2.90 -1.36
N PHE A 96 5.12 -3.79 -2.17
CA PHE A 96 5.51 -5.14 -1.76
C PHE A 96 7.00 -5.32 -1.90
N ASN A 97 7.59 -5.99 -0.91
CA ASN A 97 8.89 -6.65 -0.99
C ASN A 97 8.64 -8.16 -0.95
N VAL A 98 8.84 -8.82 -2.09
CA VAL A 98 8.57 -10.26 -2.25
C VAL A 98 9.61 -11.09 -1.51
N ASP A 99 10.86 -10.64 -1.49
CA ASP A 99 11.97 -11.38 -0.87
C ASP A 99 11.84 -11.37 0.67
N GLY A 100 11.47 -10.22 1.25
CA GLY A 100 11.20 -10.07 2.68
C GLY A 100 9.81 -10.55 3.14
N VAL A 101 8.90 -10.82 2.20
CA VAL A 101 7.46 -11.05 2.48
C VAL A 101 6.85 -9.87 3.23
N GLU A 102 7.09 -8.65 2.74
CA GLU A 102 6.68 -7.41 3.41
C GLU A 102 5.74 -6.60 2.52
N PHE A 103 4.89 -5.80 3.16
CA PHE A 103 4.14 -4.79 2.45
C PHE A 103 3.91 -3.53 3.29
N ILE A 104 3.75 -2.40 2.60
CA ILE A 104 3.11 -1.20 3.13
C ILE A 104 1.94 -0.88 2.22
N TRP A 105 0.76 -0.79 2.79
CA TRP A 105 -0.46 -0.30 2.17
C TRP A 105 -0.85 1.02 2.80
N VAL A 106 -1.11 2.02 1.97
CA VAL A 106 -1.55 3.32 2.45
C VAL A 106 -2.75 3.76 1.67
N ALA A 107 -3.78 4.21 2.39
CA ALA A 107 -4.97 4.74 1.78
C ALA A 107 -5.43 6.06 2.37
N LYS A 108 -6.16 6.78 1.54
CA LYS A 108 -6.85 8.02 1.89
C LYS A 108 -8.28 7.95 1.41
N THR A 109 -9.21 8.29 2.30
CA THR A 109 -10.62 8.49 1.96
C THR A 109 -11.13 9.83 2.47
N LYS A 110 -12.11 10.40 1.75
CA LYS A 110 -12.84 11.60 2.17
C LYS A 110 -14.14 11.19 2.85
N PHE A 111 -14.28 11.53 4.12
CA PHE A 111 -15.49 11.23 4.87
C PHE A 111 -16.43 12.46 4.98
N ALA A 112 -15.91 13.69 4.97
CA ALA A 112 -16.70 14.92 4.91
C ALA A 112 -15.97 16.02 4.12
N PRO A 113 -16.64 17.14 3.74
CA PRO A 113 -15.95 18.30 3.20
C PRO A 113 -14.85 18.72 4.18
N LEU A 114 -13.58 18.70 3.72
CA LEU A 114 -12.36 19.01 4.49
C LEU A 114 -11.86 17.94 5.47
N LEU A 115 -12.62 16.86 5.74
CA LEU A 115 -12.17 15.79 6.63
C LEU A 115 -11.78 14.54 5.84
N SER A 116 -10.50 14.19 5.93
CA SER A 116 -9.93 12.96 5.36
C SER A 116 -9.58 11.98 6.47
N ILE A 117 -9.75 10.71 6.18
CA ILE A 117 -9.23 9.60 6.97
C ILE A 117 -8.08 9.01 6.16
N TYR A 118 -6.99 8.73 6.87
CA TYR A 118 -5.82 8.05 6.36
C TYR A 118 -5.70 6.71 7.07
N ALA A 119 -5.32 5.68 6.33
CA ALA A 119 -5.00 4.37 6.89
C ALA A 119 -3.63 3.95 6.37
N LYS A 120 -2.81 3.40 7.25
CA LYS A 120 -1.58 2.68 6.91
C LYS A 120 -1.73 1.28 7.49
N ASP A 121 -1.53 0.29 6.65
CA ASP A 121 -1.45 -1.11 7.05
C ASP A 121 -0.11 -1.63 6.55
N GLU A 122 0.68 -2.22 7.43
CA GLU A 122 2.01 -2.72 7.07
C GLU A 122 2.26 -4.09 7.68
N PHE A 123 3.10 -4.86 6.99
CA PHE A 123 3.66 -6.09 7.50
C PHE A 123 5.15 -6.07 7.18
N ILE A 124 5.98 -5.89 8.21
CA ILE A 124 7.44 -5.71 8.10
C ILE A 124 8.07 -6.55 9.22
N ASP A 125 9.18 -7.24 8.92
CA ASP A 125 9.89 -8.09 9.89
C ASP A 125 9.01 -9.13 10.62
N GLY A 126 7.92 -9.56 9.99
CA GLY A 126 6.98 -10.52 10.56
C GLY A 126 5.89 -9.92 11.47
N GLU A 127 5.87 -8.60 11.64
CA GLU A 127 4.90 -7.89 12.46
C GLU A 127 3.93 -7.08 11.61
N GLY A 128 2.63 -7.22 11.91
CA GLY A 128 1.57 -6.46 11.27
C GLY A 128 1.21 -5.23 12.10
N ASN A 129 1.02 -4.07 11.44
CA ASN A 129 0.63 -2.84 12.10
C ASN A 129 -0.38 -2.04 11.27
N LEU A 130 -1.59 -1.88 11.82
CA LEU A 130 -2.65 -1.08 11.22
C LEU A 130 -2.85 0.21 12.03
N VAL A 131 -2.61 1.34 11.37
CA VAL A 131 -2.79 2.68 11.93
C VAL A 131 -3.84 3.44 11.13
N VAL A 132 -4.90 3.87 11.80
CA VAL A 132 -5.92 4.75 11.22
C VAL A 132 -5.80 6.14 11.83
N MET A 133 -5.52 7.13 10.98
CA MET A 133 -5.37 8.52 11.36
C MET A 133 -6.53 9.34 10.81
N SER A 134 -7.28 9.99 11.70
CA SER A 134 -8.28 11.00 11.34
C SER A 134 -7.85 12.32 11.95
N LEU A 135 -8.18 13.44 11.29
CA LEU A 135 -7.91 14.78 11.82
C LEU A 135 -8.53 15.03 13.22
N TYR A 136 -9.44 14.16 13.66
CA TYR A 136 -10.17 14.26 14.92
C TYR A 136 -9.80 13.19 15.96
N LEU A 137 -9.12 12.11 15.57
CA LEU A 137 -8.83 10.98 16.47
C LEU A 137 -7.33 10.85 16.66
N HIS A 138 -6.92 10.86 17.93
CA HIS A 138 -5.65 10.32 18.38
C HIS A 138 -5.46 8.92 17.79
N GLN A 139 -4.23 8.62 17.40
CA GLN A 139 -3.78 7.34 16.85
C GLN A 139 -4.44 6.17 17.57
N ALA A 140 -5.32 5.45 16.88
CA ALA A 140 -5.85 4.19 17.35
C ALA A 140 -4.99 3.10 16.71
N GLU A 141 -4.12 2.50 17.51
CA GLU A 141 -3.41 1.27 17.17
C GLU A 141 -4.36 0.11 17.45
N CYS A 142 -4.74 -0.60 16.39
CA CYS A 142 -5.44 -1.87 16.53
C CYS A 142 -4.38 -2.97 16.63
N GLU A 143 -3.81 -3.15 17.83
CA GLU A 143 -2.99 -4.31 18.13
C GLU A 143 -3.86 -5.58 18.10
N GLY A 144 -3.44 -6.55 17.30
CA GLY A 144 -3.78 -7.96 17.47
C GLY A 144 -5.23 -8.36 17.16
N MET A 145 -5.47 -8.79 15.92
CA MET A 145 -6.50 -9.79 15.67
C MET A 145 -6.02 -10.76 14.58
N LEU A 146 -5.15 -11.68 15.01
CA LEU A 146 -5.06 -13.02 14.42
C LEU A 146 -6.12 -13.90 15.07
#